data_AF-A0A2A6RK04-F1
#
_entry.id   AF-A0A2A6RK04-F1
#
_cell.length_a   1.000
_cell.length_b   1.000
_cell.length_c   1.000
_cell.angle_alpha   90.00
_cell.angle_beta   90.00
_cell.angle_gamma   90.00
#
_symmetry.space_group_name_H-M   'P 1'
#
loop_
_entity.id
_entity.type
_entity.pdbx_description
1 polymer ?
#
loop_
_entity_poly.entity_id
_entity_poly.type
_entity_poly.pdbx_seq_one_letter_code
_entity_poly.pdbx_strand_id
1 'polypeptide(L)'
;MPPSTAAFALRLVAALHAWHDPVHGPALAYFAGDLRRHGGDEVRLRAALVRDHLLQQGFGYPPEALELEAADRADLLLYAPGPERRPVAIIETKRSGFGDLLTTRQAKGETPPEQLARYVQLRGLYLGALTNGVQWYFFDLATSLQPCAALNLLDLALLLDGVTNEADAAAALAQRPELANALVVAQALLAAEKWQAVAHYQQELADSALPWHEIHQGDPTHASRKPRAEFITAYHYPRYRYWPYSSGGNRAGCGVIWRRYWLR
;
A
#
# COMPACT_ATOMS: atom_id res chain seq x y z
N MET A 1 -6.13 -15.80 5.66
CA MET A 1 -4.69 -15.47 5.63
C MET A 1 -4.45 -14.53 4.47
N PRO A 2 -3.62 -13.48 4.61
CA PRO A 2 -3.24 -12.64 3.47
C PRO A 2 -2.50 -13.49 2.41
N PRO A 3 -2.65 -13.17 1.12
CA PRO A 3 -1.97 -13.92 0.06
C PRO A 3 -0.45 -13.86 0.22
N SER A 4 0.26 -14.90 -0.22
CA SER A 4 1.73 -14.87 -0.22
C SER A 4 2.22 -13.73 -1.14
N THR A 5 3.45 -13.23 -0.91
CA THR A 5 4.05 -12.23 -1.81
C THR A 5 4.15 -12.75 -3.26
N ALA A 6 4.37 -14.06 -3.43
CA ALA A 6 4.40 -14.70 -4.75
C ALA A 6 3.01 -14.71 -5.41
N ALA A 7 1.95 -15.06 -4.68
CA ALA A 7 0.58 -14.97 -5.18
C ALA A 7 0.22 -13.53 -5.55
N PHE A 8 0.59 -12.55 -4.71
CA PHE A 8 0.37 -11.14 -4.99
C PHE A 8 1.10 -10.68 -6.25
N ALA A 9 2.36 -11.08 -6.42
CA ALA A 9 3.14 -10.78 -7.62
C ALA A 9 2.50 -11.35 -8.89
N LEU A 10 2.07 -12.62 -8.86
CA LEU A 10 1.38 -13.26 -9.98
C LEU A 10 0.06 -12.55 -10.32
N ARG A 11 -0.72 -12.13 -9.32
CA ARG A 11 -1.95 -11.34 -9.54
C ARG A 11 -1.65 -10.00 -10.20
N LEU A 12 -0.60 -9.29 -9.77
CA LEU A 12 -0.21 -8.02 -10.39
C LEU A 12 0.22 -8.19 -11.85
N VAL A 13 1.01 -9.23 -12.15
CA VAL A 13 1.43 -9.54 -13.53
C VAL A 13 0.24 -9.96 -14.40
N ALA A 14 -0.65 -10.80 -13.88
CA ALA A 14 -1.87 -11.18 -14.58
C ALA A 14 -2.75 -9.96 -14.87
N ALA A 15 -2.92 -9.07 -13.90
CA ALA A 15 -3.67 -7.82 -14.09
C ALA A 15 -3.01 -6.89 -15.11
N LEU A 16 -1.68 -6.78 -15.10
CA LEU A 16 -0.92 -6.03 -16.10
C LEU A 16 -1.10 -6.62 -17.51
N HIS A 17 -1.02 -7.94 -17.65
CA HIS A 17 -1.21 -8.61 -18.94
C HIS A 17 -2.65 -8.48 -19.45
N ALA A 18 -3.64 -8.65 -18.58
CA ALA A 18 -5.05 -8.44 -18.95
C ALA A 18 -5.30 -6.99 -19.39
N TRP A 19 -4.65 -6.02 -18.74
CA TRP A 19 -4.69 -4.62 -19.14
C TRP A 19 -4.06 -4.37 -20.52
N HIS A 20 -3.15 -5.24 -20.97
CA HIS A 20 -2.52 -5.17 -22.30
C HIS A 20 -3.18 -6.06 -23.35
N ASP A 21 -4.21 -6.85 -23.00
CA ASP A 21 -4.81 -7.82 -23.93
C ASP A 21 -5.67 -7.12 -25.01
N PRO A 22 -5.32 -7.25 -26.30
CA PRO A 22 -6.07 -6.65 -27.41
C PRO A 22 -7.51 -7.18 -27.57
N VAL A 23 -7.85 -8.32 -26.96
CA VAL A 23 -9.13 -9.01 -27.14
C VAL A 23 -10.24 -8.47 -26.22
N HIS A 24 -9.89 -7.85 -25.09
CA HIS A 24 -10.86 -7.54 -24.01
C HIS A 24 -11.25 -6.06 -23.83
N GLY A 25 -10.89 -5.14 -24.74
CA GLY A 25 -11.47 -3.78 -24.79
C GLY A 25 -10.47 -2.61 -24.67
N PRO A 26 -10.94 -1.36 -24.45
CA PRO A 26 -10.35 -0.09 -24.93
C PRO A 26 -8.99 0.34 -24.32
N ALA A 27 -8.36 -0.50 -23.50
CA ALA A 27 -7.01 -0.27 -22.96
C ALA A 27 -5.93 -0.14 -24.07
N LEU A 28 -6.22 -0.70 -25.24
CA LEU A 28 -5.43 -0.56 -26.47
C LEU A 28 -5.05 0.89 -26.80
N ALA A 29 -5.85 1.90 -26.43
CA ALA A 29 -5.55 3.30 -26.77
C ALA A 29 -4.58 3.99 -25.81
N TYR A 30 -4.44 3.54 -24.56
CA TYR A 30 -3.46 4.11 -23.61
C TYR A 30 -2.05 3.61 -23.93
N PHE A 31 -1.96 2.33 -24.29
CA PHE A 31 -0.72 1.64 -24.65
C PHE A 31 -0.51 1.44 -26.15
N ALA A 32 -1.30 2.08 -27.02
CA ALA A 32 -1.08 2.04 -28.47
C ALA A 32 0.35 2.52 -28.80
N GLY A 33 1.30 1.59 -28.91
CA GLY A 33 2.73 1.87 -29.09
C GLY A 33 3.67 1.07 -28.18
N ASP A 34 4.90 1.55 -28.05
CA ASP A 34 6.02 0.95 -27.29
C ASP A 34 5.78 1.01 -25.78
N LEU A 35 5.88 -0.15 -25.08
CA LEU A 35 6.34 -0.43 -23.69
C LEU A 35 6.86 0.75 -22.84
N ARG A 36 7.67 1.58 -23.47
CA ARG A 36 8.52 2.59 -22.84
C ARG A 36 8.12 4.01 -23.21
N ARG A 37 7.17 4.17 -24.13
CA ARG A 37 6.75 5.46 -24.73
C ARG A 37 5.27 5.43 -25.08
N HIS A 38 4.44 5.37 -24.05
CA HIS A 38 2.99 5.43 -24.21
C HIS A 38 2.53 6.88 -24.28
N GLY A 39 1.68 7.21 -25.26
CA GLY A 39 1.10 8.55 -25.45
C GLY A 39 -0.22 8.78 -24.70
N GLY A 40 -0.52 7.96 -23.70
CA GLY A 40 -1.81 7.96 -23.02
C GLY A 40 -2.04 9.16 -22.10
N ASP A 41 -3.26 9.69 -22.11
CA ASP A 41 -3.71 10.78 -21.24
C ASP A 41 -3.99 10.29 -19.81
N GLU A 42 -3.73 11.14 -18.81
CA GLU A 42 -3.83 10.85 -17.38
C GLU A 42 -5.24 10.43 -16.96
N VAL A 43 -6.28 11.03 -17.54
CA VAL A 43 -7.68 10.66 -17.29
C VAL A 43 -7.97 9.21 -17.74
N ARG A 44 -7.37 8.79 -18.87
CA ARG A 44 -7.51 7.41 -19.36
C ARG A 44 -6.72 6.43 -18.49
N LEU A 45 -5.55 6.83 -18.00
CA LEU A 45 -4.81 6.05 -17.01
C LEU A 45 -5.64 5.81 -15.75
N ARG A 46 -6.22 6.86 -15.16
CA ARG A 46 -7.05 6.75 -13.95
C ARG A 46 -8.24 5.83 -14.16
N ALA A 47 -8.95 6.03 -15.26
CA ALA A 47 -10.09 5.19 -15.63
C ALA A 47 -9.66 3.72 -15.76
N ALA A 48 -8.52 3.44 -16.39
CA ALA A 48 -8.03 2.08 -16.57
C ALA A 48 -7.48 1.44 -15.27
N LEU A 49 -6.81 2.20 -14.41
CA LEU A 49 -6.31 1.71 -13.11
C LEU A 49 -7.45 1.21 -12.19
N VAL A 50 -8.62 1.86 -12.25
CA VAL A 50 -9.81 1.51 -11.45
C VAL A 50 -10.74 0.54 -12.16
N ARG A 51 -11.03 0.78 -13.44
CA ARG A 51 -12.05 0.05 -14.19
C ARG A 51 -11.48 -1.23 -14.82
N ASP A 52 -10.19 -1.23 -15.15
CA ASP A 52 -9.54 -2.24 -16.01
C ASP A 52 -8.44 -3.03 -15.26
N HIS A 53 -8.73 -3.39 -14.00
CA HIS A 53 -8.20 -4.59 -13.32
C HIS A 53 -7.02 -4.46 -12.35
N LEU A 54 -6.13 -3.47 -12.41
CA LEU A 54 -4.95 -3.51 -11.51
C LEU A 54 -5.31 -3.35 -10.02
N LEU A 55 -6.15 -2.38 -9.65
CA LEU A 55 -6.57 -2.20 -8.26
C LEU A 55 -7.55 -3.29 -7.80
N GLN A 56 -8.40 -3.79 -8.70
CA GLN A 56 -9.38 -4.82 -8.37
C GLN A 56 -8.77 -6.22 -8.32
N GLN A 57 -8.09 -6.67 -9.39
CA GLN A 57 -7.53 -8.01 -9.50
C GLN A 57 -6.14 -8.13 -8.85
N GLY A 58 -5.33 -7.07 -8.93
CA GLY A 58 -3.99 -7.04 -8.33
C GLY A 58 -4.04 -6.80 -6.82
N PHE A 59 -4.59 -5.65 -6.42
CA PHE A 59 -4.67 -5.22 -5.02
C PHE A 59 -5.93 -5.68 -4.27
N GLY A 60 -6.91 -6.29 -4.95
CA GLY A 60 -8.06 -6.92 -4.31
C GLY A 60 -9.20 -5.98 -3.92
N TYR A 61 -9.22 -4.73 -4.40
CA TYR A 61 -10.29 -3.79 -4.05
C TYR A 61 -11.57 -4.07 -4.81
N PRO A 62 -12.74 -4.16 -4.16
CA PRO A 62 -14.01 -4.17 -4.86
C PRO A 62 -14.33 -2.76 -5.40
N PRO A 63 -15.14 -2.62 -6.47
CA PRO A 63 -15.43 -1.33 -7.11
C PRO A 63 -15.95 -0.25 -6.16
N GLU A 64 -16.79 -0.60 -5.20
CA GLU A 64 -17.38 0.31 -4.21
C GLU A 64 -16.35 0.89 -3.22
N ALA A 65 -15.19 0.26 -3.10
CA ALA A 65 -14.08 0.71 -2.26
C ALA A 65 -13.14 1.67 -3.00
N LEU A 66 -13.46 2.06 -4.24
CA LEU A 66 -12.67 2.94 -5.09
C LEU A 66 -13.49 4.19 -5.41
N GLU A 67 -12.91 5.37 -5.18
CA GLU A 67 -13.47 6.65 -5.62
C GLU A 67 -12.51 7.33 -6.59
N LEU A 68 -13.00 7.53 -7.81
CA LEU A 68 -12.31 8.27 -8.88
C LEU A 68 -12.63 9.75 -8.76
N GLU A 69 -11.63 10.59 -8.99
CA GLU A 69 -11.78 12.05 -9.02
C GLU A 69 -12.54 12.57 -7.81
N ALA A 70 -12.00 12.25 -6.63
CA ALA A 70 -12.63 12.56 -5.37
C ALA A 70 -12.86 14.09 -5.24
N ALA A 71 -13.84 14.50 -4.41
CA ALA A 71 -14.28 15.89 -4.35
C ALA A 71 -13.16 16.93 -4.06
N ASP A 72 -12.06 16.51 -3.44
CA ASP A 72 -10.86 17.30 -3.16
C ASP A 72 -9.83 17.31 -4.31
N ARG A 73 -10.21 16.77 -5.47
CA ARG A 73 -9.42 16.57 -6.68
C ARG A 73 -8.28 15.57 -6.56
N ALA A 74 -8.28 14.72 -5.54
CA ALA A 74 -7.42 13.54 -5.55
C ALA A 74 -7.83 12.61 -6.70
N ASP A 75 -6.85 12.10 -7.45
CA ASP A 75 -7.12 11.26 -8.61
C ASP A 75 -7.88 9.98 -8.23
N LEU A 76 -7.43 9.34 -7.15
CA LEU A 76 -8.08 8.16 -6.56
C LEU A 76 -8.01 8.18 -5.03
N LEU A 77 -9.13 7.82 -4.42
CA LEU A 77 -9.24 7.54 -2.99
C LEU A 77 -9.62 6.09 -2.77
N LEU A 78 -8.84 5.39 -1.97
CA LEU A 78 -9.09 4.01 -1.57
C LEU A 78 -9.81 3.98 -0.22
N TYR A 79 -10.83 3.13 -0.12
CA TYR A 79 -11.54 2.84 1.11
C TYR A 79 -11.23 1.42 1.59
N ALA A 80 -11.21 1.22 2.90
CA ALA A 80 -11.18 -0.12 3.47
C ALA A 80 -12.41 -0.91 2.96
N PRO A 81 -12.24 -2.11 2.40
CA PRO A 81 -13.38 -2.94 2.03
C PRO A 81 -14.18 -3.31 3.29
N GLY A 82 -15.48 -3.06 3.27
CA GLY A 82 -16.35 -3.34 4.41
C GLY A 82 -17.58 -2.44 4.46
N PRO A 83 -18.43 -2.61 5.48
CA PRO A 83 -19.66 -1.83 5.63
C PRO A 83 -19.38 -0.36 5.95
N GLU A 84 -18.27 -0.07 6.62
CA GLU A 84 -17.83 1.29 6.91
C GLU A 84 -16.91 1.79 5.78
N ARG A 85 -17.34 2.86 5.11
CA ARG A 85 -16.60 3.49 4.02
C ARG A 85 -15.47 4.37 4.58
N ARG A 86 -14.46 3.74 5.20
CA ARG A 86 -13.31 4.42 5.81
C ARG A 86 -12.19 4.64 4.79
N PRO A 87 -11.74 5.87 4.53
CA PRO A 87 -10.64 6.13 3.61
C PRO A 87 -9.32 5.61 4.19
N VAL A 88 -8.44 5.04 3.35
CA VAL A 88 -7.19 4.41 3.80
C VAL A 88 -5.95 4.92 3.08
N ALA A 89 -6.05 5.29 1.81
CA ALA A 89 -4.92 5.78 1.03
C ALA A 89 -5.38 6.60 -0.18
N ILE A 90 -4.49 7.46 -0.68
CA ILE A 90 -4.69 8.19 -1.94
C ILE A 90 -3.70 7.65 -2.98
N ILE A 91 -4.17 7.46 -4.22
CA ILE A 91 -3.28 7.23 -5.36
C ILE A 91 -3.35 8.46 -6.24
N GLU A 92 -2.19 9.08 -6.45
CA GLU A 92 -2.01 10.18 -7.38
C GLU A 92 -1.36 9.64 -8.65
N THR A 93 -1.94 9.99 -9.80
CA THR A 93 -1.50 9.53 -11.11
C THR A 93 -0.81 10.64 -11.88
N LYS A 94 0.06 10.27 -12.80
CA LYS A 94 0.62 11.16 -13.81
C LYS A 94 0.59 10.46 -15.16
N ARG A 95 0.47 11.23 -16.24
CA ARG A 95 0.63 10.67 -17.60
C ARG A 95 1.95 9.90 -17.76
N SER A 96 1.98 8.87 -18.60
CA SER A 96 3.15 8.04 -18.92
C SER A 96 4.38 8.82 -19.39
N GLY A 97 4.18 9.96 -20.07
CA GLY A 97 5.25 10.86 -20.52
C GLY A 97 5.59 12.00 -19.54
N PHE A 98 5.13 11.91 -18.29
CA PHE A 98 5.60 12.82 -17.24
C PHE A 98 7.09 12.57 -16.99
N GLY A 99 7.81 13.60 -16.53
CA GLY A 99 9.21 13.46 -16.16
C GLY A 99 9.39 12.51 -14.97
N ASP A 100 10.56 12.57 -14.33
CA ASP A 100 10.78 11.86 -13.07
C ASP A 100 9.67 12.17 -12.03
N LEU A 101 8.98 11.12 -11.58
CA LEU A 101 7.80 11.23 -10.70
C LEU A 101 8.12 11.78 -9.30
N LEU A 102 9.38 11.79 -8.88
CA LEU A 102 9.78 12.24 -7.56
C LEU A 102 10.28 13.69 -7.57
N THR A 103 10.84 14.14 -8.70
CA THR A 103 11.60 15.39 -8.76
C THR A 103 11.08 16.42 -9.77
N THR A 104 10.27 16.00 -10.74
CA THR A 104 9.75 16.93 -11.77
C THR A 104 8.74 17.89 -11.16
N ARG A 105 9.07 19.18 -11.13
CA ARG A 105 8.16 20.22 -10.66
C ARG A 105 7.01 20.43 -11.64
N GLN A 106 5.80 20.58 -11.09
CA GLN A 106 4.59 20.86 -11.85
C GLN A 106 4.43 22.36 -12.08
N ALA A 107 3.44 22.75 -12.88
CA ALA A 107 3.19 24.17 -13.22
C ALA A 107 3.01 25.08 -11.99
N LYS A 108 2.52 24.53 -10.87
CA LYS A 108 2.34 25.25 -9.60
C LYS A 108 3.58 25.23 -8.69
N GLY A 109 4.69 24.69 -9.16
CA GLY A 109 5.95 24.61 -8.41
C GLY A 109 6.08 23.39 -7.51
N GLU A 110 4.99 22.72 -7.10
CA GLU A 110 5.04 21.49 -6.30
C GLU A 110 5.56 20.28 -7.09
N THR A 111 6.33 19.42 -6.45
CA THR A 111 6.66 18.06 -6.92
C THR A 111 5.48 17.12 -6.68
N PRO A 112 5.37 15.98 -7.39
CA PRO A 112 4.29 15.03 -7.16
C PRO A 112 4.23 14.48 -5.73
N PRO A 113 5.36 14.20 -5.03
CA PRO A 113 5.32 13.81 -3.61
C PRO A 113 4.73 14.90 -2.71
N GLU A 114 5.05 16.17 -2.95
CA GLU A 114 4.47 17.30 -2.22
C GLU A 114 2.96 17.43 -2.47
N GLN A 115 2.51 17.25 -3.73
CA GLN A 115 1.10 17.24 -4.08
C GLN A 115 0.36 16.09 -3.35
N LEU A 116 0.90 14.88 -3.41
CA LEU A 116 0.31 13.71 -2.74
C LEU A 116 0.22 13.93 -1.23
N ALA A 117 1.30 14.42 -0.61
CA ALA A 117 1.33 14.73 0.82
C ALA A 117 0.22 15.72 1.21
N ARG A 118 0.02 16.77 0.41
CA ARG A 118 -1.05 17.74 0.62
C ARG A 118 -2.44 17.09 0.58
N TYR A 119 -2.73 16.25 -0.42
CA TYR A 119 -4.03 15.56 -0.49
C TYR A 119 -4.25 14.60 0.68
N VAL A 120 -3.23 13.82 1.04
CA VAL A 120 -3.27 12.86 2.14
C VAL A 120 -3.53 13.58 3.48
N GLN A 121 -2.86 14.72 3.71
CA GLN A 121 -3.07 15.55 4.91
C GLN A 121 -4.46 16.17 4.98
N LEU A 122 -5.00 16.68 3.87
CA LEU A 122 -6.36 17.25 3.83
C LEU A 122 -7.44 16.24 4.24
N ARG A 123 -7.17 14.95 4.05
CA ARG A 123 -8.06 13.83 4.41
C ARG A 123 -7.75 13.21 5.78
N GLY A 124 -6.74 13.71 6.50
CA GLY A 124 -6.30 13.11 7.76
C GLY A 124 -5.69 11.70 7.59
N LEU A 125 -5.18 11.39 6.40
CA LEU A 125 -4.53 10.14 6.07
C LEU A 125 -3.01 10.29 6.17
N TYR A 126 -2.30 9.18 5.97
CA TYR A 126 -0.83 9.16 5.90
C TYR A 126 -0.27 8.24 4.81
N LEU A 127 -1.11 7.42 4.18
CA LEU A 127 -0.67 6.50 3.13
C LEU A 127 -1.03 7.04 1.75
N GLY A 128 -0.10 6.85 0.81
CA GLY A 128 -0.39 7.13 -0.58
C GLY A 128 0.56 6.46 -1.55
N ALA A 129 0.23 6.56 -2.83
CA ALA A 129 1.09 6.11 -3.91
C ALA A 129 1.11 7.11 -5.07
N LEU A 130 2.24 7.16 -5.77
CA LEU A 130 2.40 7.85 -7.04
C LEU A 130 2.61 6.84 -8.15
N THR A 131 1.92 7.03 -9.27
CA THR A 131 2.11 6.13 -10.42
C THR A 131 1.89 6.80 -11.77
N ASN A 132 2.55 6.27 -12.80
CA ASN A 132 2.23 6.54 -14.20
C ASN A 132 1.65 5.31 -14.93
N GLY A 133 1.18 4.34 -14.16
CA GLY A 133 0.71 3.02 -14.62
C GLY A 133 1.78 1.94 -14.45
N VAL A 134 3.01 2.21 -14.91
CA VAL A 134 4.11 1.22 -14.89
C VAL A 134 4.97 1.35 -13.64
N GLN A 135 5.40 2.57 -13.33
CA GLN A 135 6.18 2.87 -12.13
C GLN A 135 5.24 3.20 -10.98
N TRP A 136 5.52 2.63 -9.82
CA TRP A 136 4.76 2.82 -8.61
C TRP A 136 5.71 3.19 -7.48
N TYR A 137 5.40 4.26 -6.77
CA TYR A 137 6.11 4.69 -5.58
C TYR A 137 5.13 4.70 -4.41
N PHE A 138 5.47 4.00 -3.34
CA PHE A 138 4.62 3.86 -2.16
C PHE A 138 5.16 4.71 -1.02
N PHE A 139 4.27 5.39 -0.31
CA PHE A 139 4.64 6.36 0.73
C PHE A 139 3.91 6.09 2.04
N ASP A 140 4.67 6.22 3.13
CA ASP A 140 4.17 6.53 4.47
C ASP A 140 4.54 7.99 4.78
N LEU A 141 3.61 8.89 4.45
CA LEU A 141 3.77 10.33 4.55
C LEU A 141 3.69 10.86 5.99
N ALA A 142 3.38 10.01 6.98
CA ALA A 142 3.61 10.36 8.37
C ALA A 142 5.11 10.42 8.69
N THR A 143 5.96 9.78 7.88
CA THR A 143 7.39 9.65 8.14
C THR A 143 8.26 10.46 7.19
N SER A 144 7.95 10.47 5.89
CA SER A 144 8.84 11.03 4.87
C SER A 144 8.13 11.33 3.54
N LEU A 145 8.66 12.30 2.79
CA LEU A 145 8.32 12.52 1.38
C LEU A 145 9.14 11.62 0.43
N GLN A 146 10.01 10.77 0.96
CA GLN A 146 10.70 9.74 0.18
C GLN A 146 9.87 8.45 0.16
N PRO A 147 9.79 7.76 -0.99
CA PRO A 147 9.05 6.51 -1.07
C PRO A 147 9.71 5.44 -0.21
N CYS A 148 8.89 4.65 0.50
CA CYS A 148 9.38 3.49 1.25
C CYS A 148 9.61 2.27 0.33
N ALA A 149 9.01 2.27 -0.86
CA ALA A 149 9.27 1.29 -1.90
C ALA A 149 8.98 1.86 -3.29
N ALA A 150 9.69 1.33 -4.29
CA ALA A 150 9.44 1.57 -5.69
C ALA A 150 9.27 0.23 -6.42
N LEU A 151 8.24 0.13 -7.24
CA LEU A 151 7.95 -1.06 -8.04
C LEU A 151 7.78 -0.65 -9.50
N ASN A 152 8.49 -1.34 -10.40
CA ASN A 152 8.25 -1.26 -11.82
C ASN A 152 7.54 -2.54 -12.27
N LEU A 153 6.29 -2.40 -12.72
CA LEU A 153 5.47 -3.55 -13.09
C LEU A 153 6.00 -4.28 -14.34
N LEU A 154 6.70 -3.59 -15.24
CA LEU A 154 7.33 -4.25 -16.40
C LEU A 154 8.52 -5.10 -15.97
N ASP A 155 9.33 -4.63 -15.02
CA ASP A 155 10.45 -5.43 -14.49
C ASP A 155 9.95 -6.68 -13.77
N LEU A 156 8.82 -6.56 -13.06
CA LEU A 156 8.16 -7.70 -12.43
C LEU A 156 7.60 -8.69 -13.46
N ALA A 157 6.94 -8.21 -14.51
CA ALA A 157 6.40 -9.06 -15.56
C ALA A 157 7.51 -9.79 -16.33
N LEU A 158 8.63 -9.12 -16.62
CA LEU A 158 9.80 -9.75 -17.22
C LEU A 158 10.44 -10.81 -16.32
N LEU A 159 10.48 -10.58 -15.01
CA LEU A 159 11.00 -11.55 -14.05
C LEU A 159 10.13 -12.81 -13.98
N LEU A 160 8.81 -12.65 -14.10
CA LEU A 160 7.82 -13.72 -13.96
C LEU A 160 7.29 -14.22 -15.31
N ASP A 161 8.01 -13.96 -16.41
CA ASP A 161 7.60 -14.40 -17.73
C ASP A 161 7.53 -15.94 -17.79
N GLY A 162 6.40 -16.46 -18.28
CA GLY A 162 6.09 -17.89 -18.29
C GLY A 162 5.83 -18.53 -16.91
N VAL A 163 5.93 -17.78 -15.80
CA VAL A 163 5.69 -18.29 -14.45
C VAL A 163 4.20 -18.27 -14.11
N THR A 164 3.65 -19.42 -13.71
CA THR A 164 2.20 -19.57 -13.45
C THR A 164 1.86 -20.09 -12.06
N ASN A 165 2.86 -20.41 -11.23
CA ASN A 165 2.66 -20.96 -9.89
C ASN A 165 3.49 -20.23 -8.83
N GLU A 166 3.04 -20.30 -7.58
CA GLU A 166 3.64 -19.55 -6.46
C GLU A 166 5.06 -20.00 -6.12
N ALA A 167 5.39 -21.28 -6.28
CA ALA A 167 6.71 -21.81 -5.91
C ALA A 167 7.80 -21.25 -6.83
N ASP A 168 7.55 -21.29 -8.13
CA ASP A 168 8.47 -20.74 -9.13
C ASP A 168 8.54 -19.21 -9.05
N ALA A 169 7.41 -18.54 -8.77
CA ALA A 169 7.40 -17.10 -8.56
C ALA A 169 8.21 -16.71 -7.31
N ALA A 170 8.10 -17.46 -6.21
CA ALA A 170 8.91 -17.25 -5.02
C ALA A 170 10.41 -17.46 -5.29
N ALA A 171 10.76 -18.49 -6.08
CA ALA A 171 12.14 -18.75 -6.46
C ALA A 171 12.72 -17.64 -7.35
N ALA A 172 11.95 -17.12 -8.31
CA ALA A 172 12.34 -15.99 -9.15
C ALA A 172 12.51 -14.70 -8.33
N LEU A 173 11.57 -14.40 -7.43
CA LEU A 173 11.63 -13.24 -6.54
C LEU A 173 12.81 -13.30 -5.57
N ALA A 174 13.23 -14.49 -5.14
CA ALA A 174 14.42 -14.66 -4.30
C ALA A 174 15.71 -14.19 -5.01
N GLN A 175 15.74 -14.19 -6.34
CA GLN A 175 16.87 -13.67 -7.14
C GLN A 175 16.83 -12.14 -7.31
N ARG A 176 15.71 -11.48 -6.96
CA ARG A 176 15.48 -10.03 -7.08
C ARG A 176 14.94 -9.47 -5.76
N PRO A 177 15.77 -9.45 -4.69
CA PRO A 177 15.32 -9.09 -3.34
C PRO A 177 14.75 -7.67 -3.25
N GLU A 178 15.20 -6.75 -4.10
CA GLU A 178 14.65 -5.39 -4.18
C GLU A 178 13.19 -5.38 -4.67
N LEU A 179 12.85 -6.18 -5.68
CA LEU A 179 11.47 -6.33 -6.17
C LEU A 179 10.62 -7.08 -5.15
N ALA A 180 11.15 -8.13 -4.53
CA ALA A 180 10.45 -8.87 -3.47
C ALA A 180 10.11 -7.95 -2.28
N ASN A 181 11.06 -7.12 -1.84
CA ASN A 181 10.82 -6.15 -0.77
C ASN A 181 9.79 -5.09 -1.17
N ALA A 182 9.89 -4.56 -2.40
CA ALA A 182 8.91 -3.58 -2.89
C ALA A 182 7.48 -4.16 -2.93
N LEU A 183 7.33 -5.43 -3.32
CA LEU A 183 6.06 -6.14 -3.30
C LEU A 183 5.49 -6.33 -1.90
N VAL A 184 6.34 -6.71 -0.93
CA VAL A 184 5.92 -6.82 0.48
C VAL A 184 5.40 -5.48 0.99
N VAL A 185 6.10 -4.38 0.70
CA VAL A 185 5.68 -3.04 1.11
C VAL A 185 4.39 -2.62 0.38
N ALA A 186 4.29 -2.83 -0.92
CA ALA A 186 3.09 -2.54 -1.70
C ALA A 186 1.87 -3.27 -1.13
N GLN A 187 2.04 -4.56 -0.82
CA GLN A 187 1.00 -5.39 -0.21
C GLN A 187 0.65 -4.87 1.21
N ALA A 188 1.66 -4.60 2.03
CA ALA A 188 1.47 -4.16 3.41
C ALA A 188 0.91 -2.74 3.52
N LEU A 189 1.02 -1.90 2.49
CA LEU A 189 0.46 -0.55 2.50
C LEU A 189 -0.90 -0.48 1.84
N LEU A 190 -1.06 -1.10 0.67
CA LEU A 190 -2.23 -0.90 -0.16
C LEU A 190 -3.11 -2.14 -0.37
N ALA A 191 -2.69 -3.38 -0.11
CA ALA A 191 -3.57 -4.51 -0.41
C ALA A 191 -4.88 -4.45 0.40
N ALA A 192 -6.01 -4.70 -0.27
CA ALA A 192 -7.35 -4.63 0.30
C ALA A 192 -7.52 -5.58 1.49
N GLU A 193 -6.92 -6.78 1.43
CA GLU A 193 -7.04 -7.81 2.45
C GLU A 193 -6.41 -7.39 3.79
N LYS A 194 -5.40 -6.50 3.77
CA LYS A 194 -4.83 -5.91 4.98
C LYS A 194 -5.88 -5.13 5.76
N TRP A 195 -6.68 -4.33 5.07
CA TRP A 195 -7.65 -3.46 5.72
C TRP A 195 -8.83 -4.23 6.29
N GLN A 196 -9.19 -5.35 5.67
CA GLN A 196 -10.13 -6.31 6.23
C GLN A 196 -9.60 -6.91 7.55
N ALA A 197 -8.32 -7.28 7.60
CA ALA A 197 -7.69 -7.78 8.83
C ALA A 197 -7.64 -6.70 9.93
N VAL A 198 -7.36 -5.45 9.58
CA VAL A 198 -7.41 -4.31 10.53
C VAL A 198 -8.83 -4.09 11.05
N ALA A 199 -9.84 -4.13 10.18
CA ALA A 199 -11.23 -3.97 10.58
C ALA A 199 -11.69 -5.09 11.53
N HIS A 200 -11.32 -6.34 11.21
CA HIS A 200 -11.60 -7.48 12.08
C HIS A 200 -10.96 -7.30 13.46
N TYR A 201 -9.67 -6.94 13.53
CA TYR A 201 -8.99 -6.70 14.80
C TYR A 201 -9.60 -5.54 15.61
N GLN A 202 -10.01 -4.46 14.94
CA GLN A 202 -10.71 -3.35 15.60
C GLN A 202 -12.06 -3.78 16.16
N GLN A 203 -12.79 -4.63 15.45
CA GLN A 203 -14.02 -5.22 15.94
C GLN A 203 -13.77 -6.15 17.13
N GLU A 204 -12.74 -7.01 17.07
CA GLU A 204 -12.33 -7.83 18.22
C GLU A 204 -11.98 -6.97 19.44
N LEU A 205 -11.29 -5.84 19.25
CA LEU A 205 -11.01 -4.89 20.33
C LEU A 205 -12.27 -4.24 20.89
N ALA A 206 -13.23 -3.88 20.04
CA ALA A 206 -14.50 -3.30 20.46
C ALA A 206 -15.37 -4.33 21.21
N ASP A 207 -15.41 -5.57 20.72
CA ASP A 207 -16.15 -6.68 21.32
C ASP A 207 -15.49 -7.16 22.62
N SER A 208 -14.15 -7.09 22.69
CA SER A 208 -13.37 -7.39 23.91
C SER A 208 -13.34 -6.23 24.90
N ALA A 209 -13.75 -5.02 24.49
CA ALA A 209 -14.08 -3.93 25.40
C ALA A 209 -15.43 -4.22 26.09
N LEU A 210 -15.48 -5.34 26.83
CA LEU A 210 -16.42 -5.53 27.92
C LEU A 210 -16.41 -4.28 28.80
N PRO A 211 -17.57 -3.86 29.34
CA PRO A 211 -17.73 -2.56 29.95
C PRO A 211 -16.76 -2.42 31.13
N TRP A 212 -15.73 -1.60 30.95
CA TRP A 212 -14.92 -1.06 32.05
C TRP A 212 -15.78 -0.31 33.09
N HIS A 213 -17.07 -0.14 32.83
CA HIS A 213 -18.07 0.43 33.73
C HIS A 213 -18.55 -0.50 34.86
N GLU A 214 -18.22 -1.80 34.88
CA GLU A 214 -18.67 -2.71 35.96
C GLU A 214 -17.59 -3.14 36.96
N ILE A 215 -16.40 -2.51 36.95
CA ILE A 215 -15.39 -2.73 38.00
C ILE A 215 -15.35 -1.54 38.97
N HIS A 216 -16.50 -0.99 39.39
CA HIS A 216 -16.58 -0.08 40.55
C HIS A 216 -17.98 -0.07 41.19
N GLN A 217 -18.52 -1.24 41.54
CA GLN A 217 -19.57 -1.34 42.56
C GLN A 217 -19.24 -2.47 43.55
N GLY A 218 -18.10 -2.31 44.24
CA GLY A 218 -17.68 -3.18 45.33
C GLY A 218 -16.95 -2.40 46.41
N ASP A 219 -17.67 -2.11 47.49
CA ASP A 219 -17.20 -1.82 48.86
C ASP A 219 -16.27 -0.60 49.11
N PRO A 220 -16.74 0.46 49.80
CA PRO A 220 -15.95 1.66 50.11
C PRO A 220 -14.95 1.49 51.26
N THR A 221 -14.69 0.27 51.77
CA THR A 221 -13.86 0.07 52.96
C THR A 221 -12.37 -0.20 52.71
N HIS A 222 -11.90 -0.25 51.46
CA HIS A 222 -10.46 -0.37 51.14
C HIS A 222 -9.87 0.89 50.48
N ALA A 223 -9.92 2.00 51.22
CA ALA A 223 -9.10 3.16 50.94
C ALA A 223 -7.62 2.89 51.33
N SER A 224 -6.82 2.30 50.44
CA SER A 224 -5.35 2.56 50.38
C SER A 224 -4.64 1.81 49.25
N ARG A 225 -5.04 1.99 47.99
CA ARG A 225 -4.09 1.86 46.86
C ARG A 225 -4.40 2.96 45.87
N LYS A 226 -3.60 4.03 45.90
CA LYS A 226 -3.54 4.98 44.77
C LYS A 226 -3.25 4.15 43.52
N PRO A 227 -4.07 4.18 42.46
CA PRO A 227 -3.65 3.69 41.17
C PRO A 227 -2.47 4.57 40.77
N ARG A 228 -1.30 3.97 40.52
CA ARG A 228 -0.22 4.66 39.82
C ARG A 228 -0.80 5.09 38.48
N ALA A 229 -0.81 6.39 38.23
CA ALA A 229 -1.02 6.98 36.91
C ALA A 229 0.18 6.66 36.00
N GLU A 230 0.44 5.38 35.78
CA GLU A 230 1.30 4.86 34.72
C GLU A 230 0.33 4.22 33.73
N PHE A 231 0.46 4.55 32.44
CA PHE A 231 -0.42 4.15 31.31
C PHE A 231 -1.58 5.07 30.94
N ILE A 232 -1.27 6.34 30.66
CA ILE A 232 -1.94 7.07 29.56
C ILE A 232 -0.86 7.82 28.78
N THR A 233 -0.19 7.13 27.86
CA THR A 233 0.54 7.67 26.68
C THR A 233 1.29 6.55 25.95
N ALA A 234 0.56 5.63 25.31
CA ALA A 234 1.18 4.65 24.41
C ALA A 234 0.19 4.11 23.38
N TYR A 235 -0.36 4.98 22.53
CA TYR A 235 -0.79 4.57 21.20
C TYR A 235 0.13 5.25 20.18
N HIS A 236 1.40 4.85 20.22
CA HIS A 236 2.20 4.84 19.01
C HIS A 236 1.84 3.56 18.28
N TYR A 237 1.29 3.70 17.07
CA TYR A 237 1.37 2.67 16.04
C TYR A 237 2.75 2.01 16.09
N PRO A 238 2.90 0.70 15.83
CA PRO A 238 4.21 0.07 15.82
C PRO A 238 5.07 0.82 14.80
N ARG A 239 5.94 1.71 15.32
CA ARG A 239 6.99 2.35 14.56
C ARG A 239 7.86 1.20 14.09
N TYR A 240 7.82 0.88 12.81
CA TYR A 240 8.86 0.10 12.18
C TYR A 240 10.16 0.86 12.41
N ARG A 241 10.95 0.43 13.41
CA ARG A 241 12.34 0.88 13.57
C ARG A 241 13.12 0.27 12.42
N TYR A 242 13.19 0.99 11.30
CA TYR A 242 14.31 0.83 10.38
C TYR A 242 15.55 1.33 11.10
N TRP A 243 16.48 0.41 11.39
CA TRP A 243 17.81 0.78 11.85
C TRP A 243 18.57 1.37 10.66
N PRO A 244 19.22 2.55 10.79
CA PRO A 244 19.96 3.12 9.68
C PRO A 244 21.18 2.25 9.36
N TYR A 245 21.41 2.03 8.07
CA TYR A 245 22.66 1.52 7.53
C TYR A 245 23.81 2.44 7.98
N SER A 246 24.67 1.99 8.89
CA SER A 246 25.98 2.61 9.09
C SER A 246 26.97 1.93 8.16
N SER A 247 27.40 2.68 7.15
CA SER A 247 28.58 2.37 6.34
C SER A 247 29.82 2.30 7.25
N GLY A 248 30.50 1.15 7.26
CA GLY A 248 31.88 1.03 7.73
C GLY A 248 32.19 -0.20 8.58
N GLY A 249 32.97 -1.13 8.01
CA GLY A 249 34.02 -1.82 8.75
C GLY A 249 33.70 -3.14 9.45
N ASN A 250 33.96 -4.22 8.72
CA ASN A 250 34.52 -5.51 9.17
C ASN A 250 33.78 -6.43 10.18
N ARG A 251 33.54 -7.64 9.65
CA ARG A 251 33.53 -8.98 10.31
C ARG A 251 32.42 -9.27 11.33
N ALA A 252 31.38 -9.95 10.86
CA ALA A 252 31.02 -11.33 11.25
C ALA A 252 29.58 -11.59 10.78
N GLY A 253 29.36 -12.71 10.08
CA GLY A 253 28.04 -13.04 9.57
C GLY A 253 27.01 -13.22 10.68
N CYS A 254 25.77 -12.80 10.44
CA CYS A 254 24.60 -13.18 11.22
C CYS A 254 23.35 -13.05 10.34
N GLY A 255 22.59 -14.15 10.24
CA GLY A 255 21.32 -14.22 9.53
C GLY A 255 20.21 -13.45 10.23
N VAL A 256 19.22 -13.03 9.45
CA VAL A 256 18.02 -12.36 9.94
C VAL A 256 17.11 -13.39 10.61
N ILE A 257 16.94 -13.27 11.93
CA ILE A 257 15.96 -14.05 12.70
C ILE A 257 14.64 -13.30 12.66
N TRP A 258 13.66 -13.84 11.92
CA TRP A 258 12.27 -13.42 12.00
C TRP A 258 11.63 -14.03 13.26
N ARG A 259 11.40 -13.23 14.30
CA ARG A 259 10.53 -13.68 15.42
C ARG A 259 9.07 -13.49 15.02
N ARG A 260 8.41 -14.59 14.68
CA ARG A 260 6.95 -14.72 14.61
C ARG A 260 6.36 -14.52 16.01
N TYR A 261 5.47 -13.54 16.18
CA TYR A 261 4.51 -13.57 17.29
C TYR A 261 3.21 -14.15 16.76
N TRP A 262 2.93 -15.40 17.17
CA TRP A 262 1.59 -15.99 17.13
C TRP A 262 0.95 -15.68 18.48
N LEU A 263 -0.21 -15.03 18.48
CA LEU A 263 -1.10 -15.02 19.63
C LEU A 263 -2.12 -16.15 19.43
N ARG A 264 -2.25 -16.96 20.48
CA ARG A 264 -3.26 -18.02 20.64
C ARG A 264 -4.61 -17.41 20.96
#